data_AF-A0A7G9W7T2-F1
#
_entry.id   AF-A0A7G9W7T2-F1
#
_cell.length_a   1.000
_cell.length_b   1.000
_cell.length_c   1.000
_cell.angle_alpha   90.00
_cell.angle_beta   90.00
_cell.angle_gamma   90.00
#
_symmetry.space_group_name_H-M   'P 1'
#
loop_
_entity.id
_entity.type
_entity.pdbx_description
1 polymer ?
#
loop_
_entity_poly.entity_id
_entity_poly.type
_entity_poly.pdbx_seq_one_letter_code
_entity_poly.pdbx_strand_id
1 'polypeptide(L)'
;MVTVPKGSYVEITKEVLSQNQRAPQIPEDTKKTPLMMKVKGFLLEDGEIGETVKIKTVLGREQEGSLTSDNPRYSHDFGDIVPEIFKVRDSIKNFMKTGDCDGQ
;
A
#
# COMPACT_ATOMS: atom_id res chain seq x y z
N MET A 1 -4.12 -1.04 -22.40
CA MET A 1 -3.78 -1.40 -21.00
C MET A 1 -3.25 -0.14 -20.34
N VAL A 2 -3.62 0.14 -19.09
CA VAL A 2 -3.19 1.36 -18.38
C VAL A 2 -1.92 1.01 -17.61
N THR A 3 -0.79 1.53 -18.09
CA THR A 3 0.51 1.40 -17.43
C THR A 3 0.65 2.51 -16.38
N VAL A 4 0.96 2.12 -15.16
CA VAL A 4 1.19 3.03 -14.03
C VAL A 4 2.69 3.17 -13.84
N PRO A 5 3.24 4.40 -13.85
CA PRO A 5 4.68 4.60 -13.75
C PRO A 5 5.19 4.34 -12.33
N LYS A 6 6.46 3.96 -12.25
CA LYS A 6 7.24 3.86 -11.01
C LYS A 6 7.07 5.10 -10.14
N GLY A 7 6.97 4.89 -8.83
CA GLY A 7 6.81 5.96 -7.85
C GLY A 7 5.38 6.48 -7.70
N SER A 8 4.42 5.97 -8.50
CA SER A 8 3.00 6.25 -8.29
C SER A 8 2.50 5.62 -6.99
N TYR A 9 1.60 6.31 -6.31
CA TYR A 9 0.92 5.79 -5.13
C TYR A 9 -0.27 4.92 -5.56
N VAL A 10 -0.24 3.64 -5.20
CA VAL A 10 -1.16 2.62 -5.68
C VAL A 10 -1.69 1.76 -4.54
N GLU A 11 -2.74 1.00 -4.80
CA GLU A 11 -3.21 -0.10 -3.95
C GLU A 11 -2.94 -1.46 -4.59
N ILE A 12 -2.30 -2.34 -3.84
CA ILE A 12 -2.19 -3.77 -4.18
C ILE A 12 -3.14 -4.60 -3.33
N THR A 13 -3.60 -5.70 -3.90
CA THR A 13 -4.35 -6.72 -3.18
C THR A 13 -3.69 -8.09 -3.30
N LYS A 14 -3.75 -8.88 -2.23
CA LYS A 14 -3.20 -10.24 -2.19
C LYS A 14 -4.05 -11.13 -1.31
N GLU A 15 -4.33 -12.34 -1.77
CA GLU A 15 -4.92 -13.36 -0.93
C GLU A 15 -3.87 -13.88 0.07
N VAL A 16 -4.16 -13.77 1.37
CA VAL A 16 -3.26 -14.21 2.45
C VAL A 16 -3.65 -15.59 2.94
N LEU A 17 -4.95 -15.84 3.10
CA LEU A 17 -5.49 -17.14 3.50
C LEU A 17 -6.68 -17.48 2.62
N SER A 18 -6.62 -18.66 2.01
CA SER A 18 -7.79 -19.25 1.35
C SER A 18 -8.86 -19.63 2.38
N GLN A 19 -10.09 -19.83 1.92
CA GLN A 19 -11.23 -20.26 2.75
C GLN A 19 -10.88 -21.47 3.63
N ASN A 20 -10.13 -22.44 3.08
CA ASN A 20 -9.75 -23.68 3.76
C ASN A 20 -8.65 -23.51 4.81
N GLN A 21 -7.92 -22.39 4.78
CA GLN A 21 -6.85 -22.07 5.73
C GLN A 21 -7.33 -21.16 6.88
N ARG A 22 -8.63 -20.86 6.92
CA ARG A 22 -9.24 -20.04 7.96
C ARG A 22 -9.38 -20.84 9.26
N ALA A 23 -9.26 -20.17 10.40
CA ALA A 23 -9.37 -20.82 11.70
C ALA A 23 -10.76 -21.45 11.91
N PRO A 24 -10.87 -22.63 12.55
CA PRO A 24 -12.13 -23.37 12.66
C PRO A 24 -13.19 -22.65 13.51
N GLN A 25 -12.78 -21.79 14.44
CA GLN A 25 -13.68 -21.10 15.37
C GLN A 25 -14.34 -19.82 14.84
N ILE A 26 -14.09 -19.40 13.59
CA ILE A 26 -14.76 -18.21 13.04
C ILE A 26 -16.20 -18.53 12.58
N PRO A 27 -17.11 -17.55 12.55
CA PRO A 27 -18.47 -17.72 12.05
C PRO A 27 -18.52 -18.32 10.64
N GLU A 28 -19.55 -19.11 10.35
CA GLU A 28 -19.73 -19.80 9.06
C GLU A 28 -19.71 -18.85 7.85
N ASP A 29 -20.28 -17.65 7.99
CA ASP A 29 -20.27 -16.66 6.92
C ASP A 29 -18.86 -16.17 6.59
N THR A 30 -18.00 -16.05 7.61
CA THR A 30 -16.61 -15.62 7.47
C THR A 30 -15.71 -16.75 6.95
N LYS A 31 -16.06 -18.03 7.15
CA LYS A 31 -15.33 -19.18 6.57
C LYS A 31 -15.44 -19.21 5.05
N LYS A 32 -16.56 -18.72 4.50
CA LYS A 32 -16.85 -18.71 3.07
C LYS A 32 -16.12 -17.62 2.30
N THR A 33 -15.32 -16.78 2.95
CA THR A 33 -14.59 -15.69 2.29
C THR A 33 -13.08 -15.79 2.54
N PRO A 34 -12.24 -15.62 1.50
CA PRO A 34 -10.79 -15.58 1.67
C PRO A 34 -10.37 -14.33 2.46
N LEU A 35 -9.21 -14.40 3.12
CA LEU A 35 -8.59 -13.24 3.76
C LEU A 35 -7.76 -12.48 2.73
N MET A 36 -8.26 -11.32 2.30
CA MET A 36 -7.55 -10.42 1.40
C MET A 36 -6.76 -9.38 2.17
N MET A 37 -5.48 -9.23 1.84
CA MET A 37 -4.65 -8.09 2.22
C MET A 37 -4.84 -6.99 1.19
N LYS A 38 -5.08 -5.75 1.65
CA LYS A 38 -5.05 -4.54 0.84
C LYS A 38 -4.00 -3.60 1.42
N VAL A 39 -3.03 -3.19 0.62
CA VAL A 39 -1.93 -2.33 1.07
C VAL A 39 -1.69 -1.24 0.05
N LYS A 40 -1.51 -0.02 0.56
CA LYS A 40 -1.16 1.14 -0.25
C LYS A 40 0.33 1.46 -0.14
N GLY A 41 0.94 1.88 -1.24
CA GLY A 41 2.34 2.26 -1.27
C GLY A 41 2.78 2.77 -2.64
N PHE A 42 4.09 2.97 -2.79
CA PHE A 42 4.69 3.47 -4.01
C PHE A 42 5.22 2.34 -4.88
N LEU A 43 4.88 2.32 -6.16
CA LEU A 43 5.43 1.35 -7.11
C LEU A 43 6.95 1.42 -7.19
N LEU A 44 7.62 0.26 -7.17
CA LEU A 44 9.07 0.16 -7.33
C LEU A 44 9.52 0.15 -8.80
N GLU A 45 8.64 -0.28 -9.70
CA GLU A 45 8.81 -0.39 -11.15
C GLU A 45 7.50 -0.03 -11.84
N ASP A 46 7.53 0.21 -13.15
CA ASP A 46 6.32 0.42 -13.94
C ASP A 46 5.48 -0.87 -13.90
N GLY A 47 4.16 -0.75 -13.86
CA GLY A 47 3.28 -1.92 -13.78
C GLY A 47 1.91 -1.68 -14.37
N GLU A 48 1.23 -2.76 -14.74
CA GLU A 48 -0.11 -2.69 -15.33
C GLU A 48 -1.19 -3.10 -14.33
N ILE A 49 -2.35 -2.44 -14.40
CA ILE A 49 -3.49 -2.80 -13.55
C ILE A 49 -3.90 -4.25 -13.83
N GLY A 50 -3.96 -5.06 -12.77
CA GLY A 50 -4.21 -6.50 -12.80
C GLY A 50 -2.96 -7.37 -12.66
N GLU A 51 -1.76 -6.82 -12.87
CA GLU A 51 -0.50 -7.55 -12.75
C GLU A 51 0.02 -7.63 -11.31
N THR A 52 0.84 -8.62 -11.00
CA THR A 52 1.60 -8.69 -9.74
C THR A 52 2.75 -7.68 -9.78
N VAL A 53 2.72 -6.71 -8.86
CA VAL A 53 3.72 -5.65 -8.75
C VAL A 53 4.31 -5.61 -7.35
N LYS A 54 5.48 -4.96 -7.22
CA LYS A 54 6.11 -4.67 -5.93
C LYS A 54 5.95 -3.19 -5.58
N ILE A 55 5.54 -2.96 -4.33
CA ILE A 55 5.41 -1.62 -3.77
C ILE A 55 6.26 -1.44 -2.53
N LYS A 56 6.64 -0.18 -2.26
CA LYS A 56 7.22 0.24 -0.99
C LYS A 56 6.17 1.03 -0.20
N THR A 57 5.81 0.51 0.96
CA THR A 57 4.90 1.18 1.88
C THR A 57 5.51 2.48 2.40
N VAL A 58 4.66 3.36 2.92
CA VAL A 58 5.08 4.65 3.52
C VAL A 58 5.98 4.49 4.76
N LEU A 59 6.07 3.28 5.33
CA LEU A 59 6.96 2.89 6.43
C LEU A 59 8.28 2.28 5.94
N GLY A 60 8.46 2.12 4.63
CA GLY A 60 9.67 1.58 4.02
C GLY A 60 9.69 0.06 3.83
N ARG A 61 8.62 -0.67 4.19
CA ARG A 61 8.51 -2.11 3.93
C ARG A 61 8.13 -2.37 2.47
N GLU A 62 8.74 -3.38 1.86
CA GLU A 62 8.39 -3.87 0.53
C GLU A 62 7.28 -4.91 0.63
N GLN A 63 6.30 -4.85 -0.27
CA GLN A 63 5.18 -5.78 -0.36
C GLN A 63 4.88 -6.08 -1.82
N GLU A 64 4.33 -7.27 -2.08
CA GLU A 64 4.00 -7.76 -3.42
C GLU A 64 2.53 -8.19 -3.47
N GLY A 65 1.85 -7.88 -4.57
CA GLY A 65 0.45 -8.23 -4.80
C GLY A 65 -0.07 -7.72 -6.15
N SER A 66 -1.32 -8.00 -6.45
CA SER A 66 -1.96 -7.58 -7.70
C SER A 66 -2.33 -6.10 -7.66
N LEU A 67 -1.88 -5.33 -8.66
CA LEU A 67 -2.16 -3.91 -8.80
C LEU A 67 -3.65 -3.70 -9.08
N THR A 68 -4.36 -3.11 -8.14
CA THR A 68 -5.83 -3.00 -8.23
C THR A 68 -6.28 -1.59 -8.63
N SER A 69 -5.57 -0.56 -8.19
CA SER A 69 -5.90 0.83 -8.56
C SER A 69 -4.68 1.75 -8.45
N ASP A 70 -4.62 2.73 -9.34
CA ASP A 70 -3.78 3.91 -9.21
C ASP A 70 -4.51 4.98 -8.38
N ASN A 71 -3.75 5.68 -7.53
CA ASN A 71 -4.23 6.74 -6.65
C ASN A 71 -5.53 6.44 -5.87
N PRO A 72 -5.53 5.41 -5.01
CA PRO A 72 -6.74 4.88 -4.37
C PRO A 72 -7.38 5.85 -3.37
N ARG A 73 -8.43 6.57 -3.79
CA ARG A 73 -9.24 7.46 -2.94
C ARG A 73 -10.14 6.66 -1.97
N TYR A 74 -10.39 7.20 -0.78
CA TYR A 74 -11.44 6.72 0.10
C TYR A 74 -12.81 7.28 -0.34
N SER A 75 -13.80 6.39 -0.53
CA SER A 75 -15.17 6.77 -0.93
C SER A 75 -15.97 7.49 0.17
N HIS A 76 -15.57 7.30 1.43
CA HIS A 76 -16.09 8.04 2.57
C HIS A 76 -15.13 9.23 2.81
N ASP A 77 -15.58 10.42 2.43
CA ASP A 77 -14.75 11.51 1.92
C ASP A 77 -13.74 12.14 2.91
N PHE A 78 -12.50 12.33 2.43
CA PHE A 78 -11.45 13.19 2.98
C PHE A 78 -10.70 13.95 1.86
N GLY A 79 -11.31 14.07 0.67
CA GLY A 79 -10.70 14.62 -0.54
C GLY A 79 -9.88 13.60 -1.34
N ASP A 80 -9.29 14.09 -2.43
CA ASP A 80 -8.35 13.33 -3.26
C ASP A 80 -6.98 13.23 -2.57
N ILE A 81 -6.19 12.21 -2.96
CA ILE A 81 -4.82 12.09 -2.48
C ILE A 81 -3.98 13.20 -3.10
N VAL A 82 -3.29 13.97 -2.24
CA VAL A 82 -2.36 15.04 -2.63
C VAL A 82 -0.92 14.52 -2.56
N PRO A 83 -0.25 14.25 -3.71
CA PRO A 83 1.10 13.69 -3.74
C PRO A 83 2.15 14.53 -3.00
N GLU A 84 1.98 15.85 -2.99
CA GLU A 84 2.88 16.81 -2.35
C GLU A 84 3.00 16.60 -0.84
N ILE A 85 1.94 16.09 -0.19
CA ILE A 85 1.94 15.80 1.25
C ILE A 85 3.02 14.76 1.61
N PHE A 86 3.23 13.77 0.74
CA PHE A 86 4.28 12.76 0.98
C PHE A 86 5.67 13.37 0.94
N LYS A 87 5.92 14.33 0.03
CA LYS A 87 7.20 15.04 -0.06
C LYS A 87 7.47 15.85 1.20
N VAL A 88 6.49 16.65 1.65
CA VAL A 88 6.59 17.44 2.88
C VAL A 88 6.85 16.55 4.09
N ARG A 89 6.10 15.45 4.21
CA ARG A 89 6.28 14.47 5.28
C ARG A 89 7.71 13.91 5.31
N ASP A 90 8.25 13.53 4.16
CA ASP A 90 9.59 12.95 4.08
C ASP A 90 10.67 14.02 4.35
N SER A 91 10.49 15.27 3.92
CA SER A 91 11.35 16.39 4.30
C SER A 91 11.38 16.61 5.81
N ILE A 92 10.22 16.64 6.48
CA ILE A 92 10.12 16.79 7.94
C ILE A 92 10.81 15.62 8.65
N LYS A 93 10.55 14.38 8.21
CA LYS A 93 11.19 13.19 8.79
C LYS A 93 12.71 13.22 8.65
N ASN A 94 13.23 13.65 7.50
CA ASN A 94 14.67 13.75 7.29
C ASN A 94 15.28 14.85 8.15
N PHE A 95 14.62 16.02 8.26
CA PHE A 95 15.05 17.10 9.15
C PHE A 95 15.12 16.65 10.62
N MET A 96 14.07 15.98 11.11
CA MET A 96 14.05 15.47 12.49
C MET A 96 15.13 14.42 12.75
N LYS A 97 15.46 13.57 11.78
CA LYS A 97 16.55 12.60 11.91
C LYS A 97 17.94 13.24 11.99
N THR A 98 18.14 14.38 11.32
CA THR A 98 19.42 15.08 11.32
C THR A 98 19.65 15.90 12.59
N GLY A 99 18.58 16.32 13.28
CA GLY A 99 18.65 17.13 14.50
C GLY A 99 19.22 16.44 15.75
N ASP A 100 19.43 15.12 15.72
CA ASP A 100 20.03 14.35 16.83
C ASP A 100 21.55 14.13 16.67
N CYS A 101 22.19 14.69 15.63
CA CYS A 101 23.64 14.50 15.38
C CYS A 101 24.53 15.67 15.81
N ASP A 102 23.98 16.76 16.35
CA ASP A 102 24.75 17.95 16.78
C ASP A 102 24.58 18.29 18.27
N GLY A 103 24.86 17.31 19.15
CA GLY A 103 25.28 17.55 20.55
C GLY A 103 26.61 16.82 20.74
N GLN A 104 27.73 17.52 20.95
CA GLN A 104 28.27 17.89 22.28
C GLN A 104 28.37 16.72 23.25
#